data_AF-A0A1I7W8S4-F1
#
_entry.id   AF-A0A1I7W8S4-F1
#
_cell.length_a   1.000
_cell.length_b   1.000
_cell.length_c   1.000
_cell.angle_alpha   90.00
_cell.angle_beta   90.00
_cell.angle_gamma   90.00
#
_symmetry.space_group_name_H-M   'P 1'
#
loop_
_entity.id
_entity.type
_entity.pdbx_description
1 polymer ?
#
loop_
_entity_poly.entity_id
_entity_poly.type
_entity_poly.pdbx_seq_one_letter_code
_entity_poly.pdbx_strand_id
1 'polypeptide(L)'
;MCQQSCSSESYLICRKSISREDLDEEQRILSEASSLSVERTDPEMCQRLEQVVNQLNSLRRRYCGDLAKCTCHEPVLEHAVKQCNIKCEILYLNSHELVNAALIQTESLMILGGHILWWYLTNYISNL
;
A
#
# COMPACT_ATOMS: atom_id res chain seq x y z
N MET A 1 13.91 -16.58 -13.53
CA MET A 1 12.75 -16.78 -12.65
C MET A 1 11.81 -15.60 -12.85
N CYS A 2 11.40 -15.38 -14.10
CA CYS A 2 10.06 -15.67 -14.63
C CYS A 2 8.97 -14.88 -13.91
N GLN A 3 8.73 -13.68 -14.45
CA GLN A 3 7.44 -13.01 -14.57
C GLN A 3 6.29 -13.88 -14.04
N GLN A 4 5.97 -13.78 -12.75
CA GLN A 4 4.63 -14.16 -12.33
C GLN A 4 3.70 -13.15 -12.99
N SER A 5 3.15 -13.58 -14.12
CA SER A 5 1.99 -12.98 -14.77
C SER A 5 0.92 -12.82 -13.70
N CYS A 6 0.14 -11.74 -13.77
CA CYS A 6 -0.98 -11.47 -12.87
C CYS A 6 -2.02 -12.59 -12.94
N SER A 7 -1.73 -13.72 -12.28
CA SER A 7 -2.60 -14.88 -12.23
C SER A 7 -3.54 -14.70 -11.04
N SER A 8 -4.82 -14.98 -11.28
CA SER A 8 -5.84 -14.89 -10.23
C SER A 8 -5.49 -15.77 -9.02
N GLU A 9 -4.83 -16.90 -9.24
CA GLU A 9 -4.44 -17.85 -8.19
C GLU A 9 -3.30 -17.31 -7.31
N SER A 10 -2.22 -16.78 -7.89
CA SER A 10 -1.12 -16.17 -7.12
C SER A 10 -1.60 -14.97 -6.30
N TYR A 11 -2.54 -14.21 -6.86
CA TYR A 11 -3.17 -13.08 -6.20
C TYR A 11 -4.06 -13.50 -5.02
N LEU A 12 -4.87 -14.54 -5.19
CA LEU A 12 -5.68 -15.12 -4.12
C LEU A 12 -4.85 -15.69 -2.97
N ILE A 13 -3.71 -16.31 -3.29
CA ILE A 13 -2.77 -16.79 -2.26
C ILE A 13 -2.20 -15.62 -1.48
N CYS A 14 -1.83 -14.51 -2.15
CA CYS A 14 -1.39 -13.33 -1.42
C CYS A 14 -2.48 -12.73 -0.53
N ARG A 15 -3.73 -12.59 -1.01
CA ARG A 15 -4.80 -12.03 -0.16
C ARG A 15 -5.00 -12.80 1.16
N LYS A 16 -4.63 -14.08 1.22
CA LYS A 16 -4.66 -14.86 2.47
C LYS A 16 -3.56 -14.49 3.47
N SER A 17 -2.49 -13.82 3.07
CA SER A 17 -1.42 -13.36 3.97
C SER A 17 -1.67 -11.96 4.55
N ILE A 18 -2.70 -11.25 4.09
CA ILE A 18 -3.12 -9.95 4.62
C ILE A 18 -3.79 -10.16 5.98
N SER A 19 -3.47 -9.30 6.96
CA SER A 19 -4.12 -9.31 8.27
C SER A 19 -5.63 -9.03 8.16
N ARG A 20 -6.43 -9.39 9.16
CA ARG A 20 -7.88 -9.11 9.10
C ARG A 20 -8.14 -7.60 9.09
N GLU A 21 -7.38 -6.86 9.87
CA GLU A 21 -7.46 -5.41 9.97
C GLU A 21 -7.11 -4.73 8.62
N ASP A 22 -6.07 -5.23 7.94
CA ASP A 22 -5.68 -4.72 6.62
C ASP A 22 -6.61 -5.20 5.50
N LEU A 23 -7.32 -6.33 5.66
CA LEU A 23 -8.37 -6.76 4.73
C LEU A 23 -9.59 -5.85 4.80
N ASP A 24 -9.97 -5.41 6.00
CA ASP A 24 -11.04 -4.43 6.17
C ASP A 24 -10.66 -3.07 5.54
N GLU A 25 -9.40 -2.67 5.66
CA GLU A 25 -8.85 -1.51 4.95
C GLU A 25 -8.86 -1.69 3.43
N GLU A 26 -8.40 -2.85 2.94
CA GLU A 26 -8.43 -3.17 1.51
C GLU A 26 -9.85 -3.08 0.95
N GLN A 27 -10.83 -3.62 1.67
CA GLN A 27 -12.23 -3.61 1.26
C GLN A 27 -12.81 -2.20 1.24
N ARG A 28 -12.42 -1.33 2.18
CA ARG A 28 -12.81 0.09 2.18
C ARG A 28 -12.26 0.82 0.96
N ILE A 29 -10.97 0.64 0.68
CA ILE A 29 -10.30 1.25 -0.48
C ILE A 29 -10.92 0.76 -1.79
N LEU A 30 -11.20 -0.55 -1.91
CA LEU A 30 -11.88 -1.13 -3.08
C LEU A 30 -13.31 -0.61 -3.27
N SER A 31 -14.04 -0.36 -2.19
CA SER A 31 -15.37 0.23 -2.25
C SER A 31 -15.32 1.67 -2.78
N GLU A 32 -14.35 2.47 -2.34
CA GLU A 32 -14.14 3.83 -2.87
C GLU A 32 -13.78 3.79 -4.35
N ALA A 33 -12.85 2.91 -4.73
CA ALA A 33 -12.46 2.75 -6.13
C ALA A 33 -13.63 2.32 -7.03
N SER A 34 -14.49 1.43 -6.52
CA SER A 34 -15.70 1.00 -7.21
C SER A 34 -16.65 2.18 -7.44
N SER A 35 -16.87 3.05 -6.43
CA SER A 35 -17.70 4.24 -6.62
C SER A 35 -17.15 5.20 -7.67
N LEU A 36 -15.83 5.41 -7.67
CA LEU A 36 -15.16 6.28 -8.64
C LEU A 36 -15.17 5.71 -10.06
N SER A 37 -15.26 4.39 -10.21
CA SER A 37 -15.30 3.71 -11.52
C SER A 37 -16.63 3.85 -12.27
N VAL A 38 -17.71 4.22 -11.57
CA VAL A 38 -19.08 4.29 -12.13
C VAL A 38 -19.45 5.71 -12.59
N GLU A 39 -18.79 6.73 -12.06
CA GLU A 39 -19.06 8.13 -12.37
C GLU A 39 -18.42 8.58 -13.70
N ARG A 40 -18.91 9.67 -14.29
CA ARG A 40 -18.35 10.24 -15.54
C ARG A 40 -16.92 10.70 -15.30
N THR A 41 -16.00 10.38 -16.20
CA THR A 41 -14.58 10.72 -16.10
C THR A 41 -14.35 12.24 -16.04
N ASP A 42 -14.21 12.77 -14.82
CA ASP A 42 -13.77 14.14 -14.54
C ASP A 42 -12.32 14.15 -14.01
N PRO A 43 -11.49 15.15 -14.32
CA PRO A 43 -10.13 15.26 -13.80
C PRO A 43 -10.00 15.12 -12.27
N GLU A 44 -10.94 15.62 -11.48
CA GLU A 44 -10.89 15.49 -10.02
C GLU A 44 -11.05 14.01 -9.59
N MET A 45 -11.97 13.30 -10.23
CA MET A 45 -12.15 11.87 -10.01
C MET A 45 -10.93 11.06 -10.44
N CYS A 46 -10.30 11.40 -11.56
CA CYS A 46 -9.10 10.70 -12.01
C CYS A 46 -7.94 10.89 -11.03
N GLN A 47 -7.78 12.09 -10.47
CA GLN A 47 -6.80 12.36 -9.42
C GLN A 47 -7.10 11.53 -8.17
N ARG A 48 -8.38 11.45 -7.78
CA ARG A 48 -8.78 10.64 -6.61
C ARG A 48 -8.60 9.14 -6.84
N LEU A 49 -8.92 8.66 -8.04
CA LEU A 49 -8.68 7.28 -8.44
C LEU A 49 -7.19 6.94 -8.41
N GLU A 50 -6.32 7.85 -8.88
CA GLU A 50 -4.87 7.69 -8.81
C GLU A 50 -4.39 7.52 -7.36
N GLN A 51 -4.91 8.33 -6.43
CA GLN A 51 -4.60 8.21 -5.00
C GLN A 51 -5.06 6.88 -4.42
N VAL A 52 -6.28 6.44 -4.73
CA VAL A 52 -6.86 5.18 -4.27
C VAL A 52 -6.06 3.98 -4.79
N VAL A 53 -5.70 3.99 -6.08
CA VAL A 53 -4.84 2.95 -6.68
C VAL A 53 -3.46 2.93 -6.03
N ASN A 54 -2.89 4.09 -5.70
CA ASN A 54 -1.60 4.18 -5.01
C ASN A 54 -1.67 3.61 -3.57
N GLN A 55 -2.73 3.92 -2.82
CA GLN A 55 -2.97 3.37 -1.49
C GLN A 55 -3.10 1.84 -1.54
N LEU A 56 -3.89 1.34 -2.49
CA LEU A 56 -4.10 -0.10 -2.68
C LEU A 56 -2.81 -0.82 -3.07
N ASN A 57 -2.00 -0.21 -3.95
CA ASN A 57 -0.67 -0.72 -4.30
C ASN A 57 0.27 -0.77 -3.09
N SER A 58 0.30 0.28 -2.27
CA SER A 58 1.14 0.32 -1.06
C SER A 58 0.73 -0.76 -0.05
N LEU A 59 -0.58 -0.89 0.22
CA LEU A 59 -1.14 -1.93 1.07
C LEU A 59 -0.73 -3.32 0.58
N ARG A 60 -1.02 -3.62 -0.68
CA ARG A 60 -0.75 -4.95 -1.26
C ARG A 60 0.73 -5.21 -1.40
N ARG A 61 1.58 -4.20 -1.64
CA ARG A 61 3.02 -4.40 -1.73
C ARG A 61 3.61 -4.92 -0.42
N ARG A 62 3.11 -4.46 0.73
CA ARG A 62 3.55 -4.94 2.06
C ARG A 62 3.36 -6.46 2.22
N TYR A 63 2.35 -7.04 1.59
CA TYR A 63 1.97 -8.46 1.73
C TYR A 63 2.32 -9.32 0.52
N CYS A 64 2.25 -8.75 -0.69
CA CYS A 64 2.32 -9.43 -1.98
C CYS A 64 3.61 -9.14 -2.77
N GLY A 65 4.42 -8.17 -2.33
CA GLY A 65 5.62 -7.75 -3.04
C GLY A 65 5.31 -7.35 -4.50
N ASP A 66 5.95 -8.03 -5.44
CA ASP A 66 5.84 -7.73 -6.88
C ASP A 66 4.48 -8.02 -7.49
N LEU A 67 3.64 -8.85 -6.84
CA LEU A 67 2.28 -9.10 -7.30
C LEU A 67 1.38 -7.86 -7.14
N ALA A 68 1.77 -6.86 -6.35
CA ALA A 68 1.04 -5.60 -6.23
C ALA A 68 0.92 -4.84 -7.55
N LYS A 69 1.83 -5.05 -8.52
CA LYS A 69 1.73 -4.45 -9.86
C LYS A 69 0.44 -4.83 -10.61
N CYS A 70 -0.22 -5.91 -10.19
CA CYS A 70 -1.44 -6.42 -10.78
C CYS A 70 -2.71 -5.69 -10.34
N THR A 71 -2.63 -4.80 -9.35
CA THR A 71 -3.77 -4.05 -8.81
C THR A 71 -4.58 -3.36 -9.90
N CYS A 72 -3.92 -2.69 -10.84
CA CYS A 72 -4.60 -2.00 -11.93
C CYS A 72 -5.30 -2.90 -12.95
N HIS A 73 -4.99 -4.20 -12.94
CA HIS A 73 -5.62 -5.19 -13.82
C HIS A 73 -6.81 -5.88 -13.15
N GLU A 74 -7.21 -5.46 -11.94
CA GLU A 74 -8.44 -5.98 -11.34
C GLU A 74 -9.66 -5.48 -12.09
N PRO A 75 -10.68 -6.33 -12.34
CA PRO A 75 -11.86 -5.96 -13.11
C PRO A 75 -12.57 -4.69 -12.61
N VAL A 76 -12.54 -4.47 -11.29
CA VAL A 76 -13.13 -3.29 -10.63
C VAL A 76 -12.41 -1.99 -11.01
N LEU A 77 -11.10 -2.06 -11.27
CA LEU A 77 -10.24 -0.90 -11.50
C LEU A 77 -9.89 -0.72 -12.98
N GLU A 78 -9.78 -1.81 -13.72
CA GLU A 78 -9.21 -1.85 -15.06
C GLU A 78 -9.89 -0.85 -16.00
N HIS A 79 -11.21 -0.75 -15.93
CA HIS A 79 -11.97 0.19 -16.76
C HIS A 79 -11.65 1.65 -16.41
N ALA A 80 -11.71 2.01 -15.13
CA ALA A 80 -11.51 3.36 -14.66
C ALA A 80 -10.05 3.82 -14.83
N VAL A 81 -9.10 2.93 -14.57
CA VAL A 81 -7.66 3.15 -14.81
C VAL A 81 -7.39 3.47 -16.27
N LYS A 82 -8.01 2.73 -17.21
CA LYS A 82 -7.89 2.99 -18.65
C LYS A 82 -8.51 4.32 -19.05
N GLN A 83 -9.70 4.63 -18.52
CA GLN A 83 -10.38 5.90 -18.80
C GLN A 83 -9.57 7.11 -18.33
N CYS A 84 -8.99 7.05 -17.14
CA CYS A 84 -8.17 8.11 -16.57
C CYS A 84 -6.71 8.10 -17.05
N ASN A 85 -6.33 7.17 -17.95
CA ASN A 85 -4.97 7.00 -18.45
C ASN A 85 -3.90 6.93 -17.32
N ILE A 86 -4.23 6.23 -16.24
CA ILE A 86 -3.37 6.13 -15.06
C ILE A 86 -2.16 5.27 -15.39
N LYS A 87 -0.95 5.82 -15.14
CA LYS A 87 0.33 5.13 -15.37
C LYS A 87 0.66 4.19 -14.22
N CYS A 88 0.02 3.02 -14.21
CA CYS A 88 0.11 2.04 -13.12
C CYS A 88 1.51 1.54 -12.78
N GLU A 89 2.40 1.44 -13.76
CA GLU A 89 3.80 1.07 -13.52
C GLU A 89 4.51 2.14 -12.66
N ILE A 90 4.25 3.43 -12.93
CA ILE A 90 4.79 4.54 -12.15
C ILE A 90 4.23 4.52 -10.73
N LEU A 91 2.92 4.29 -10.56
CA LEU A 91 2.33 4.17 -9.23
C LEU A 91 2.90 3.01 -8.42
N TYR A 92 3.10 1.85 -9.06
CA TYR A 92 3.76 0.73 -8.41
C TYR A 92 5.19 1.09 -8.00
N LEU A 93 5.97 1.75 -8.86
CA LEU A 93 7.32 2.19 -8.49
C LEU A 93 7.32 3.22 -7.34
N ASN A 94 6.42 4.21 -7.38
CA ASN A 94 6.31 5.23 -6.33
C ASN A 94 5.89 4.63 -4.98
N SER A 95 5.06 3.58 -4.99
CA SER A 95 4.70 2.86 -3.76
C SER A 95 5.93 2.19 -3.09
N HIS A 96 6.99 1.89 -3.84
CA HIS A 96 8.25 1.38 -3.30
C HIS A 96 8.93 2.40 -2.38
N GLU A 97 8.99 3.65 -2.83
CA GLU A 97 9.65 4.72 -2.09
C GLU A 97 8.87 5.07 -0.81
N LEU A 98 7.53 5.04 -0.88
CA LEU A 98 6.66 5.30 0.27
C LEU A 98 6.78 4.22 1.35
N VAL A 99 6.80 2.94 0.98
CA VAL A 99 6.97 1.83 1.94
C VAL A 99 8.36 1.86 2.56
N ASN A 100 9.41 2.12 1.76
CA ASN A 100 10.78 2.22 2.27
C ASN A 100 10.95 3.43 3.21
N ALA A 101 10.35 4.58 2.87
CA ALA A 101 10.35 5.75 3.74
C ALA A 101 9.63 5.49 5.07
N ALA A 102 8.48 4.81 5.05
CA ALA A 102 7.76 4.41 6.25
C ALA A 102 8.57 3.45 7.13
N LEU A 103 9.26 2.47 6.53
CA LEU A 103 10.11 1.53 7.25
C LEU A 103 11.26 2.27 7.98
N ILE A 104 11.96 3.15 7.27
CA ILE A 104 13.06 3.95 7.82
C ILE A 104 12.57 4.84 8.99
N GLN A 105 11.35 5.36 8.89
CA GLN A 105 10.77 6.18 9.94
C GLN A 105 10.46 5.37 11.21
N THR A 106 9.97 4.14 11.08
CA THR A 106 9.75 3.24 12.22
C THR A 106 11.05 2.80 12.90
N GLU A 107 12.12 2.55 12.13
CA GLU A 107 13.44 2.23 12.69
C GLU A 107 14.01 3.41 13.48
N SER A 108 13.88 4.62 12.95
CA SER A 108 14.33 5.86 13.61
C SER A 108 13.59 6.11 14.93
N LEU A 109 12.28 5.84 14.97
CA LEU A 109 11.45 5.95 16.18
C LEU A 109 11.84 4.91 17.24
N MET A 110 12.14 3.67 16.83
CA MET A 110 12.60 2.63 17.76
C MET A 110 13.98 2.97 18.36
N ILE A 111 14.90 3.51 17.55
CA ILE A 111 16.22 3.94 18.03
C ILE A 111 16.09 5.09 19.04
N LEU A 112 15.29 6.12 18.73
CA LEU A 112 15.05 7.24 19.64
C LEU A 112 14.37 6.77 20.94
N GLY A 113 13.37 5.89 20.85
CA GLY A 113 12.71 5.30 22.00
C GLY A 113 13.68 4.51 22.88
N GLY A 114 14.58 3.74 22.28
CA GLY A 114 15.63 2.99 22.98
C GLY A 114 16.63 3.90 23.70
N HIS A 115 17.07 5.00 23.08
CA HIS A 115 17.96 5.97 23.71
C HIS A 115 17.29 6.69 24.90
N ILE A 116 16.01 7.04 24.79
CA ILE A 116 15.26 7.67 25.88
C ILE A 116 15.15 6.70 27.06
N LEU A 117 14.75 5.45 26.81
CA LEU A 117 14.64 4.42 27.84
C LEU A 117 15.98 4.15 28.54
N TRP A 118 17.07 4.07 27.76
CA TRP A 118 18.41 3.89 28.30
C TRP A 118 18.83 5.08 29.19
N TRP A 119 18.60 6.32 28.76
CA TRP A 119 18.89 7.51 29.54
C TRP A 119 18.12 7.56 30.87
N TYR A 120 16.84 7.17 30.85
CA TYR A 120 16.04 7.04 32.08
C TYR A 120 16.60 5.96 33.01
N LEU A 121 16.94 4.79 32.48
CA LEU A 121 17.49 3.68 33.28
C LEU A 121 18.85 4.05 33.90
N THR A 122 19.75 4.68 33.15
CA THR A 122 21.07 5.07 33.66
C THR A 122 20.98 6.15 34.74
N ASN A 123 20.07 7.12 34.60
CA ASN A 123 19.89 8.18 35.60
C ASN A 123 19.14 7.70 36.85
N TYR A 124 18.21 6.75 36.71
CA TYR A 124 17.48 6.18 37.84
C TYR A 124 18.39 5.30 38.71
N ILE A 125 19.25 4.50 38.09
CA ILE A 125 20.22 3.65 38.81
C ILE A 125 21.33 4.49 39.46
N SER A 126 21.71 5.64 38.89
CA SER A 126 22.75 6.50 39.46
C SER A 126 22.29 7.35 40.66
N ASN A 127 20.98 7.38 40.95
CA ASN A 127 20.37 8.14 42.07
C ASN A 127 19.89 7.24 43.21
N LEU A 128 20.28 5.96 43.21
CA LEU A 128 20.00 4.95 44.24
C LEU A 128 21.29 4.60 44.98
#